data_AF-A0A3P6PGK4-F1
#
_entry.id   AF-A0A3P6PGK4-F1
#
_cell.length_a   1.000
_cell.length_b   1.000
_cell.length_c   1.000
_cell.angle_alpha   90.00
_cell.angle_beta   90.00
_cell.angle_gamma   90.00
#
_symmetry.space_group_name_H-M   'P 1'
#
loop_
_entity.id
_entity.type
_entity.pdbx_description
1 polymer ?
#
loop_
_entity_poly.entity_id
_entity_poly.type
_entity_poly.pdbx_seq_one_letter_code
_entity_poly.pdbx_strand_id
1 'polypeptide(L)' 'MSTSSANTPIIAATKMVADKFEKLPELAKPVHYTLTLKPDLEKFTFDGSETVDIQVLLNFFVSRSCLDGGTDLM' A
#
# COMPACT_ATOMS: atom_id res chain seq x y z
N MET A 1 53.48 -26.19 5.78
CA MET A 1 52.48 -27.00 5.04
C MET A 1 51.13 -26.72 5.67
N SER A 2 50.42 -25.71 5.17
CA SER A 2 49.29 -25.83 4.22
C SER A 2 48.00 -26.23 4.93
N THR A 3 47.21 -25.24 5.40
CA THR A 3 45.93 -24.72 4.82
C THR A 3 44.69 -25.42 5.37
N SER A 4 43.82 -24.66 6.04
CA SER A 4 42.39 -24.96 6.17
C SER A 4 41.64 -23.64 6.39
N SER A 5 41.32 -22.97 5.27
CA SER A 5 39.95 -22.73 4.81
C SER A 5 39.13 -21.91 5.80
N ALA A 6 39.22 -20.59 5.63
CA ALA A 6 38.24 -19.65 6.18
C ALA A 6 36.88 -19.96 5.54
N ASN A 7 36.06 -20.72 6.24
CA ASN A 7 34.65 -20.88 5.90
C ASN A 7 33.90 -19.65 6.44
N THR A 8 34.14 -18.51 5.79
CA THR A 8 33.22 -17.37 5.90
C THR A 8 31.95 -17.78 5.18
N PRO A 9 30.76 -17.75 5.82
CA PRO A 9 29.54 -17.79 5.04
C PRO A 9 29.57 -16.53 4.18
N ILE A 10 29.91 -16.70 2.90
CA ILE A 10 29.59 -15.70 1.89
C ILE A 10 28.07 -15.72 1.88
N ILE A 11 27.48 -14.84 2.68
CA ILE A 11 26.09 -14.49 2.61
C ILE A 11 25.99 -13.88 1.22
N ALA A 12 25.71 -14.75 0.24
CA ALA A 12 25.43 -14.34 -1.11
C ALA A 12 24.41 -13.22 -0.95
N ALA A 13 24.79 -12.02 -1.38
CA ALA A 13 23.89 -10.90 -1.45
C ALA A 13 22.85 -11.27 -2.50
N THR A 14 21.90 -12.12 -2.11
CA THR A 14 20.64 -12.31 -2.79
C THR A 14 20.07 -10.91 -2.80
N LYS A 15 20.11 -10.30 -3.97
CA LYS A 15 19.37 -9.07 -4.26
C LYS A 15 17.93 -9.39 -3.91
N MET A 16 17.55 -9.07 -2.66
CA MET A 16 16.17 -9.03 -2.23
C MET A 16 15.59 -7.87 -3.02
N VAL A 17 15.12 -8.18 -4.23
CA VAL A 17 14.06 -7.40 -4.84
C VAL A 17 12.93 -7.56 -3.82
N ALA A 18 12.86 -6.64 -2.86
CA ALA A 18 11.71 -6.52 -2.01
C ALA A 18 10.56 -6.39 -3.01
N ASP A 19 9.76 -7.44 -3.13
CA ASP A 19 8.56 -7.40 -3.96
C ASP A 19 7.83 -6.14 -3.54
N LYS A 20 7.86 -5.14 -4.42
CA LYS A 20 7.22 -3.86 -4.18
C LYS A 20 5.74 -4.18 -4.18
N PHE A 21 5.21 -4.42 -2.99
CA PHE A 21 3.83 -4.80 -2.79
C PHE A 21 2.98 -3.64 -3.27
N GLU A 22 2.34 -3.81 -4.42
CA GLU A 22 1.42 -2.81 -4.97
C GLU A 22 0.14 -2.86 -4.14
N LYS A 23 0.15 -2.13 -3.02
CA LYS A 23 -0.98 -1.99 -2.12
C LYS A 23 -1.89 -0.88 -2.63
N LEU A 24 -3.20 -1.12 -2.55
CA LEU A 24 -4.19 -0.08 -2.84
C LEU A 24 -3.99 1.14 -1.90
N PRO A 25 -4.22 2.36 -2.39
CA PRO A 25 -4.14 3.56 -1.57
C PRO A 25 -5.07 3.48 -0.35
N GLU A 26 -4.59 3.93 0.79
CA GLU A 26 -5.38 3.93 2.04
C GLU A 26 -6.41 5.06 2.11
N LEU A 27 -6.51 5.86 1.04
CA LEU A 27 -7.38 7.04 0.91
C LEU A 27 -8.86 6.68 0.87
N ALA A 28 -9.22 5.45 0.51
CA ALA A 28 -10.59 5.01 0.31
C ALA A 28 -10.80 3.68 1.02
N LYS A 29 -11.71 3.64 1.99
CA LYS A 29 -12.09 2.42 2.68
C LYS A 29 -13.54 2.05 2.34
N PRO A 30 -13.79 0.86 1.77
CA PRO A 30 -15.14 0.36 1.60
C PRO A 30 -15.81 0.19 2.97
N VAL A 31 -17.08 0.56 3.06
CA VAL A 31 -17.87 0.43 4.30
C VAL A 31 -18.97 -0.61 4.10
N HIS A 32 -19.71 -0.51 3.00
CA HIS A 32 -20.82 -1.40 2.69
C HIS A 32 -20.82 -1.82 1.23
N TYR A 33 -21.20 -3.07 1.00
CA TYR A 33 -21.36 -3.66 -0.32
C TYR A 33 -22.80 -4.08 -0.48
N THR A 34 -23.46 -3.56 -1.51
CA THR A 34 -24.76 -4.07 -1.95
C THR A 34 -24.54 -4.87 -3.22
N LEU A 35 -24.70 -6.19 -3.12
CA LEU A 35 -24.49 -7.12 -4.21
C LEU A 35 -25.81 -7.79 -4.58
N THR A 36 -26.20 -7.69 -5.85
CA THR A 36 -27.35 -8.42 -6.41
C THR A 36 -26.85 -9.33 -7.52
N LEU A 37 -27.16 -10.62 -7.41
CA LEU A 37 -26.85 -11.62 -8.43
C LEU A 37 -28.16 -12.26 -8.92
N LYS A 38 -28.27 -12.42 -10.23
CA LYS A 38 -29.35 -13.09 -10.92
C LYS A 38 -28.76 -14.24 -11.74
N PRO A 39 -28.58 -15.43 -11.13
CA PRO A 39 -28.08 -16.60 -11.84
C PRO A 39 -29.15 -17.18 -12.79
N ASP A 40 -28.71 -17.57 -13.99
CA ASP A 40 -29.42 -18.40 -14.95
C ASP A 40 -28.80 -19.80 -14.91
N LEU A 41 -29.52 -20.75 -14.30
CA LEU A 41 -29.04 -22.12 -14.08
C LEU A 41 -29.17 -23.02 -15.31
N GLU A 42 -29.94 -22.60 -16.32
CA GLU A 42 -30.05 -23.35 -17.58
C GLU A 42 -28.86 -23.06 -18.49
N LYS A 43 -28.43 -21.79 -18.50
CA LYS A 43 -27.26 -21.34 -19.28
C LYS A 43 -25.96 -21.38 -18.49
N PHE A 44 -26.03 -21.61 -17.17
CA PHE A 44 -24.89 -21.52 -16.25
C PHE A 44 -24.18 -20.16 -16.31
N THR A 45 -24.96 -19.09 -16.44
CA THR A 45 -24.48 -17.71 -16.47
C THR A 45 -25.08 -16.92 -15.31
N PHE A 46 -24.57 -15.74 -15.02
CA PHE A 46 -25.22 -14.84 -14.07
C PHE A 46 -25.10 -13.40 -14.55
N ASP A 47 -26.14 -12.63 -14.28
CA ASP A 47 -26.12 -11.17 -14.32
C ASP A 47 -26.08 -10.64 -12.90
N GLY A 48 -25.66 -9.39 -12.72
CA GLY A 48 -25.66 -8.79 -11.40
C GLY A 48 -25.27 -7.33 -11.40
N SER A 49 -25.44 -6.71 -10.24
CA SER A 49 -25.03 -5.34 -9.97
C SER A 49 -24.38 -5.27 -8.61
N GLU A 50 -23.32 -4.48 -8.51
CA GLU A 50 -22.63 -4.19 -7.26
C GLU A 50 -22.60 -2.68 -7.04
N THR A 51 -22.93 -2.26 -5.83
CA THR A 51 -22.74 -0.88 -5.35
C THR A 51 -21.85 -0.93 -4.12
N VAL A 52 -20.77 -0.15 -4.14
CA VAL A 52 -19.80 -0.08 -3.04
C VAL A 52 -19.86 1.32 -2.43
N ASP A 53 -20.21 1.38 -1.16
CA ASP A 53 -20.14 2.62 -0.39
C ASP A 53 -18.72 2.80 0.13
N ILE A 54 -18.05 3.86 -0.34
CA ILE A 54 -16.66 4.15 -0.04
C ILE A 54 -16.56 5.37 0.87
N GLN A 55 -15.87 5.22 2.00
CA GLN A 55 -15.46 6.34 2.85
C GLN A 55 -14.09 6.86 2.41
N VAL A 56 -14.01 8.16 2.12
CA VAL A 56 -12.76 8.84 1.75
C VAL A 56 -12.07 9.41 3.00
N LEU A 57 -10.83 8.99 3.24
CA LEU A 57 -10.00 9.43 4.36
C LEU A 57 -9.02 10.49 3.89
N LEU A 58 -9.40 11.77 4.02
CA LEU A 58 -8.52 12.90 3.73
C LEU A 58 -7.64 13.20 4.95
N ASN A 59 -6.42 12.64 4.95
CA ASN A 59 -5.38 13.04 5.91
C ASN A 59 -4.67 14.30 5.40
N PHE A 60 -5.18 15.48 5.76
CA PHE A 60 -4.46 16.74 5.52
C PHE A 60 -3.41 16.95 6.62
N PHE A 61 -2.13 16.78 6.29
CA PHE A 61 -1.04 17.28 7.12
C PHE A 61 -0.80 18.77 6.80
N VAL A 62 -1.24 19.67 7.67
CA VAL A 62 -0.85 21.09 7.60
C VAL A 62 0.53 21.21 8.21
N SER A 63 1.58 21.21 7.38
CA SER A 63 2.91 21.62 7.82
C SER A 63 2.90 23.14 8.01
N ARG A 64 2.73 23.62 9.25
CA ARG A 64 3.19 24.97 9.60
C ARG A 64 4.71 24.92 9.79
N SER A 65 5.44 25.54 8.87
CA SER A 65 6.79 26.00 9.13
C SER A 65 6.97 27.40 8.57
N CYS A 66 7.79 28.18 9.26
CA CYS A 66 8.27 29.55 8.99
C CYS A 66 7.55 30.66 9.78
N LEU A 67 8.11 30.97 10.96
CA LEU A 67 8.16 32.31 11.53
C LEU A 67 9.63 32.66 11.81
N ASP A 68 10.43 32.79 10.75
CA ASP A 68 11.75 33.42 10.86
C ASP A 68 11.64 34.85 10.34
N GLY A 69 11.06 35.72 11.18
CA GLY A 69 11.07 37.17 10.99
C GLY A 69 11.96 37.77 12.06
N GLY A 70 13.28 37.74 11.83
CA GLY A 70 14.28 38.33 12.70
C GLY A 70 14.00 39.82 12.95
N THR A 71 13.93 40.20 14.22
CA THR A 71 14.06 41.59 14.64
C THR A 71 15.54 41.82 14.95
N ASP A 72 16.29 42.28 13.95
CA ASP A 72 17.56 42.96 14.18
C ASP A 72 17.21 44.42 14.50
N LEU A 73 17.13 44.71 15.80
CA LEU A 73 16.80 46.03 16.33
C LEU A 73 18.02 46.50 17.13
N MET A 74 18.85 47.29 16.41
CA MET A 74 19.92 48.19 16.88
C MET A 74 21.20 47.55 17.45
#